data_AF-A0A9D5JQD1-F1
#
_entry.id   AF-A0A9D5JQD1-F1
#
_cell.length_a   1.000
_cell.length_b   1.000
_cell.length_c   1.000
_cell.angle_alpha   90.00
_cell.angle_beta   90.00
_cell.angle_gamma   90.00
#
_symmetry.space_group_name_H-M   'P 1'
#
loop_
_entity.id
_entity.type
_entity.pdbx_description
1 polymer ?
#
loop_
_entity_poly.entity_id
_entity_poly.type
_entity_poly.pdbx_seq_one_letter_code
_entity_poly.pdbx_strand_id
1 'polypeptide(L)' 'MKQKTRKTVSKRFNVSSKGKLMRRKGGQDHFNSRESGKTTRNKRRDEEMSKSFEKNIK' A
#
# COMPACT_ATOMS: atom_id res chain seq x y z
N MET A 1 -16.55 -17.50 -17.77
CA MET A 1 -16.75 -16.07 -17.41
C MET A 1 -15.39 -15.41 -17.19
N LYS A 2 -15.12 -14.24 -17.77
CA LYS A 2 -13.83 -13.53 -17.61
C LYS A 2 -13.71 -12.94 -16.20
N GLN A 3 -12.58 -13.15 -15.54
CA GLN A 3 -12.30 -12.50 -14.25
C GLN A 3 -12.19 -10.98 -14.44
N LYS A 4 -12.93 -10.21 -13.63
CA LYS A 4 -12.90 -8.74 -13.66
C LYS A 4 -11.87 -8.21 -12.67
N THR A 5 -11.07 -7.23 -13.08
CA THR A 5 -10.12 -6.57 -12.19
C THR A 5 -10.84 -5.74 -11.13
N ARG A 6 -10.51 -5.96 -9.86
CA ARG A 6 -10.93 -5.08 -8.76
C ARG A 6 -10.19 -3.75 -8.85
N LYS A 7 -10.86 -2.71 -9.36
CA LYS A 7 -10.24 -1.41 -9.65
C LYS A 7 -9.72 -0.69 -8.41
N THR A 8 -10.31 -0.93 -7.24
CA THR A 8 -9.81 -0.39 -5.95
C THR A 8 -8.42 -0.90 -5.63
N VAL A 9 -8.16 -2.19 -5.87
CA VAL A 9 -6.85 -2.82 -5.66
C VAL A 9 -5.83 -2.28 -6.65
N SER A 10 -6.17 -2.29 -7.94
CA SER A 10 -5.28 -1.83 -9.02
C SER A 10 -4.86 -0.36 -8.87
N LYS A 11 -5.66 0.49 -8.22
CA LYS A 11 -5.32 1.91 -7.99
C LYS A 11 -4.41 2.14 -6.78
N ARG A 12 -4.37 1.19 -5.83
CA ARG A 12 -3.74 1.39 -4.50
C ARG A 12 -2.53 0.48 -4.26
N PHE A 13 -2.42 -0.60 -5.01
CA PHE A 13 -1.35 -1.59 -4.90
C PHE A 13 -0.61 -1.74 -6.21
N ASN A 14 0.69 -1.98 -6.12
CA ASN A 14 1.52 -2.30 -7.27
C ASN A 14 2.30 -3.60 -7.00
N VAL A 15 2.61 -4.34 -8.06
CA VAL A 15 3.47 -5.52 -8.00
C VAL A 15 4.84 -5.12 -8.52
N SER A 16 5.86 -5.26 -7.68
CA SER A 16 7.25 -5.01 -8.09
C SER A 16 7.73 -6.07 -9.09
N SER A 17 8.83 -5.81 -9.78
CA SER A 17 9.46 -6.76 -10.71
C SER A 17 9.80 -8.10 -10.05
N LYS A 18 10.07 -8.12 -8.75
CA LYS A 18 10.34 -9.33 -7.95
C LYS A 18 9.06 -10.02 -7.44
N GLY A 19 7.88 -9.58 -7.85
CA GLY A 19 6.60 -10.16 -7.46
C GLY A 19 6.08 -9.74 -6.08
N LYS A 20 6.76 -8.81 -5.39
CA LYS A 20 6.33 -8.28 -4.08
C LYS A 20 5.17 -7.32 -4.24
N LEU A 21 4.19 -7.42 -3.34
CA LEU A 21 3.05 -6.52 -3.28
C LEU A 21 3.41 -5.25 -2.49
N MET A 22 3.42 -4.12 -3.18
CA MET A 22 3.79 -2.83 -2.62
C MET A 22 2.55 -1.96 -2.38
N ARG A 23 2.57 -1.21 -1.28
CA ARG A 23 1.55 -0.20 -0.97
C ARG A 23 2.17 1.06 -0.37
N ARG A 24 1.47 2.17 -0.50
CA ARG A 24 1.77 3.36 0.31
C ARG A 24 1.28 3.15 1.74
N LYS A 25 2.06 3.59 2.73
CA LYS A 25 1.62 3.57 4.13
C LYS A 25 0.42 4.50 4.32
N GLY A 26 -0.58 4.02 5.07
CA GLY A 26 -1.81 4.77 5.33
C GLY A 26 -1.64 5.90 6.36
N GLY A 27 -2.71 6.67 6.54
CA GLY A 27 -2.78 7.72 7.56
C GLY A 27 -2.04 9.01 7.20
N GLN A 28 -2.06 9.41 5.93
CA GLN A 28 -1.42 10.63 5.44
C GLN A 28 -2.40 11.80 5.26
N ASP A 29 -3.70 11.57 5.41
CA ASP A 29 -4.70 12.56 5.00
C ASP A 29 -4.86 13.68 6.03
N HIS A 30 -5.03 13.35 7.32
CA HIS A 30 -5.32 14.32 8.38
C HIS A 30 -4.49 14.07 9.65
N PHE A 31 -4.52 15.03 10.59
CA PHE A 31 -3.86 14.98 11.90
C PHE A 31 -2.33 14.78 11.87
N ASN A 32 -1.68 15.03 10.73
CA ASN A 32 -0.23 14.88 10.57
C ASN A 32 0.59 15.87 11.42
N SER A 33 0.01 16.98 11.87
CA SER A 33 0.69 18.00 12.70
C SER A 33 1.13 17.49 14.07
N ARG A 34 0.52 16.40 14.55
CA ARG A 34 0.88 15.76 15.83
C ARG A 34 2.04 14.78 15.72
N GLU A 35 2.48 14.49 14.49
CA GLU A 35 3.49 13.48 14.25
C GLU A 35 4.89 14.06 14.12
N SER A 36 5.89 13.28 14.56
CA SER A 36 7.28 13.62 14.29
C SER A 36 7.58 13.59 12.79
N GLY A 37 8.49 14.45 12.34
CA GLY A 37 8.93 14.47 10.94
C GLY A 37 9.49 13.12 10.46
N LYS A 38 10.09 12.32 11.35
CA LYS A 38 10.54 10.94 11.05
C LYS A 38 9.35 10.07 10.66
N THR A 39 8.26 10.12 11.41
CA THR A 39 7.03 9.37 11.13
C THR A 39 6.43 9.79 9.78
N THR A 40 6.31 11.09 9.54
CA THR A 40 5.76 11.61 8.28
C THR A 40 6.58 11.19 7.07
N ARG A 41 7.92 11.25 7.14
CA ARG A 41 8.80 10.78 6.05
C ARG A 41 8.63 9.29 5.78
N ASN A 42 8.50 8.48 6.83
CA ASN A 42 8.29 7.04 6.68
C ASN A 42 6.95 6.72 6.02
N LYS A 43 5.89 7.51 6.27
CA LYS A 43 4.59 7.31 5.63
C LYS A 43 4.59 7.58 4.12
N ARG A 44 5.44 8.48 3.64
CA ARG A 44 5.55 8.84 2.23
C ARG A 44 6.26 7.79 1.37
N ARG A 45 6.84 6.76 1.98
CA ARG A 45 7.51 5.66 1.27
C ARG A 45 6.53 4.51 1.03
N ASP A 46 6.76 3.79 -0.05
CA ASP A 46 6.06 2.54 -0.30
C ASP A 46 6.69 1.42 0.53
N GLU A 47 5.85 0.61 1.13
CA GLU A 47 6.21 -0.52 1.97
C GLU A 47 5.66 -1.83 1.38
N GLU A 48 6.36 -2.91 1.67
CA GLU A 48 5.93 -4.26 1.31
C GLU A 48 4.73 -4.64 2.19
N MET A 49 3.69 -5.20 1.58
CA MET A 49 2.53 -5.71 2.30
C MET A 49 2.92 -6.93 3.14
N SER A 50 2.28 -7.09 4.30
CA SER A 50 2.45 -8.32 5.09
C SER A 50 2.02 -9.55 4.29
N LYS A 51 2.80 -10.62 4.42
CA LYS A 51 2.56 -11.91 3.75
C LYS A 51 1.17 -12.49 4.03
N SER A 52 0.59 -12.20 5.20
CA SER A 52 -0.74 -12.69 5.57
C SER A 52 -1.85 -12.18 4.64
N PHE A 53 -1.73 -10.96 4.14
CA PHE A 53 -2.74 -10.34 3.28
C PHE A 53 -2.50 -10.57 1.79
N GLU A 54 -1.32 -11.07 1.42
CA GLU A 54 -0.89 -11.23 0.03
C GLU A 54 -1.83 -12.14 -0.78
N LYS A 55 -2.29 -13.25 -0.16
CA LYS A 55 -3.22 -14.22 -0.77
C LYS A 55 -4.61 -13.65 -1.08
N ASN A 56 -5.03 -12.60 -0.37
CA ASN A 56 -6.35 -12.00 -0.56
C ASN A 56 -6.36 -10.93 -1.66
N ILE A 57 -5.18 -10.44 -2.05
CA ILE A 57 -5.02 -9.33 -2.99
C ILE A 57 -4.54 -9.82 -4.36
N LYS A 58 -3.67 -10.83 -4.41
CA LYS A 58 -3.30 -11.54 -5.65
C LYS A 58 -4.44 -12.42 -6.13
#